data_AF-A0A8J8B0L2-F1
#
_entry.id   AF-A0A8J8B0L2-F1
#
_cell.length_a   1.000
_cell.length_b   1.000
_cell.length_c   1.000
_cell.angle_alpha   90.00
_cell.angle_beta   90.00
_cell.angle_gamma   90.00
#
_symmetry.space_group_name_H-M   'P 1'
#
loop_
_entity.id
_entity.type
_entity.pdbx_description
1 polymer ?
#
loop_
_entity_poly.entity_id
_entity_poly.type
_entity_poly.pdbx_seq_one_letter_code
_entity_poly.pdbx_strand_id
1 'polypeptide(L)'
;MTNITNHDLTKIINEIYDSLEKNNFSTLGRPDSIMYERPLVGIAAGDDPYYVFLKEHIGEFHWSPEEAFRLKYPGDVDKHNLRVISIVFPQTLETKQSQSRESKCPSREWIVTRGEWEPLMKEFSGKLVEKLDELGIRNVSFDLLPEFKTVKSGKLGIASKWSHRHSAYAAGLGTFGLSEGLITERGKAVRITSFIIEAPLQVTERTYQTHTEWCLYYKDGSCGVCMKRCPVHAISNKGHDKIACEAYEEEFAEKYWPEGLDRGDYILGCGLCQAGIPCQNKRP
;
A
#
# COMPACT_ATOMS: atom_id res chain seq x y z
N MET A 1 -12.14 -27.24 8.46
CA MET A 1 -11.49 -26.06 7.85
C MET A 1 -11.92 -26.02 6.39
N THR A 2 -12.50 -24.92 5.94
CA THR A 2 -12.81 -24.72 4.52
C THR A 2 -11.49 -24.67 3.75
N ASN A 3 -11.29 -25.59 2.81
CA ASN A 3 -10.06 -25.67 2.02
C ASN A 3 -10.13 -24.66 0.87
N ILE A 4 -9.85 -23.39 1.15
CA ILE A 4 -9.62 -22.36 0.12
C ILE A 4 -8.21 -22.52 -0.45
N THR A 5 -8.07 -22.50 -1.77
CA THR A 5 -6.76 -22.47 -2.44
C THR A 5 -6.33 -21.03 -2.78
N ASN A 6 -5.05 -20.84 -3.11
CA ASN A 6 -4.55 -19.54 -3.61
C ASN A 6 -5.31 -19.09 -4.87
N HIS A 7 -5.71 -20.04 -5.72
CA HIS A 7 -6.50 -19.75 -6.92
C HIS A 7 -7.89 -19.23 -6.55
N ASP A 8 -8.58 -19.91 -5.64
CA ASP A 8 -9.92 -19.50 -5.18
C ASP A 8 -9.90 -18.10 -4.55
N LEU A 9 -8.92 -17.83 -3.68
CA LEU A 9 -8.77 -16.50 -3.08
C LEU A 9 -8.54 -15.42 -4.14
N THR A 10 -7.64 -15.68 -5.10
CA THR A 10 -7.36 -14.73 -6.18
C THR A 10 -8.59 -14.50 -7.05
N LYS A 11 -9.38 -15.54 -7.32
CA LYS A 11 -10.64 -15.43 -8.05
C LYS A 11 -11.65 -14.57 -7.29
N ILE A 12 -11.83 -14.79 -5.99
CA ILE A 12 -12.71 -13.98 -5.13
C ILE A 12 -12.28 -12.51 -5.15
N ILE A 13 -10.99 -12.23 -4.97
CA ILE A 13 -10.45 -10.86 -5.01
C ILE A 13 -10.75 -10.19 -6.36
N ASN A 14 -10.60 -10.93 -7.46
CA ASN A 14 -10.88 -10.45 -8.80
C ASN A 14 -12.37 -10.17 -9.04
N GLU A 15 -13.25 -11.07 -8.60
CA GLU A 15 -14.71 -10.88 -8.69
C GLU A 15 -15.17 -9.67 -7.87
N ILE A 16 -14.62 -9.49 -6.67
CA ILE A 16 -14.88 -8.30 -5.85
C ILE A 16 -14.38 -7.05 -6.55
N TYR A 17 -13.15 -7.06 -7.07
CA TYR A 17 -12.57 -5.94 -7.82
C TYR A 17 -13.47 -5.52 -9.00
N ASP A 18 -13.97 -6.51 -9.76
CA ASP A 18 -14.83 -6.26 -10.93
C ASP A 18 -16.23 -5.72 -10.54
N SER A 19 -16.62 -5.86 -9.26
CA SER A 19 -17.87 -5.34 -8.71
C SER A 19 -17.74 -3.97 -8.01
N LEU A 20 -16.54 -3.36 -7.99
CA LEU A 20 -16.30 -2.14 -7.21
C LEU A 20 -16.99 -0.93 -7.83
N GLU A 21 -17.89 -0.31 -7.07
CA GLU A 21 -18.60 0.90 -7.47
C GLU A 21 -17.78 2.17 -7.21
N LYS A 22 -16.80 2.12 -6.30
CA LYS A 22 -15.95 3.26 -5.93
C LYS A 22 -14.65 3.33 -6.72
N ASN A 23 -14.29 2.34 -7.53
CA ASN A 23 -13.03 2.36 -8.30
C ASN A 23 -13.16 3.17 -9.60
N ASN A 24 -13.57 4.44 -9.53
CA ASN A 24 -13.72 5.29 -10.71
C ASN A 24 -13.54 6.79 -10.42
N PHE A 25 -13.44 7.58 -11.47
CA PHE A 25 -13.27 9.03 -11.42
C PHE A 25 -14.60 9.80 -11.43
N SER A 26 -15.66 9.30 -10.76
CA SER A 26 -16.93 10.04 -10.62
C SER A 26 -16.74 11.44 -10.01
N THR A 27 -15.82 11.59 -9.06
CA THR A 27 -15.45 12.90 -8.45
C THR A 27 -14.90 13.91 -9.47
N LEU A 28 -14.37 13.42 -10.61
CA LEU A 28 -13.93 14.25 -11.73
C LEU A 28 -14.92 14.24 -12.91
N GLY A 29 -16.15 13.77 -12.72
CA GLY A 29 -17.16 13.67 -13.77
C GLY A 29 -16.87 12.58 -14.82
N ARG A 30 -16.06 11.58 -14.48
CA ARG A 30 -15.66 10.47 -15.38
C ARG A 30 -15.97 9.11 -14.73
N PRO A 31 -17.25 8.75 -14.55
CA PRO A 31 -17.65 7.52 -13.85
C PRO A 31 -17.20 6.23 -14.55
N ASP A 32 -16.98 6.25 -15.87
CA ASP A 32 -16.54 5.08 -16.63
C ASP A 32 -15.01 4.86 -16.60
N SER A 33 -14.24 5.80 -16.03
CA SER A 33 -12.78 5.74 -15.97
C SER A 33 -12.33 5.22 -14.62
N ILE A 34 -11.63 4.08 -14.60
CA ILE A 34 -11.15 3.46 -13.36
C ILE A 34 -9.93 4.19 -12.77
N MET A 35 -9.80 4.18 -11.45
CA MET A 35 -8.66 4.78 -10.74
C MET A 35 -7.48 3.84 -10.61
N TYR A 36 -7.76 2.59 -10.24
CA TYR A 36 -6.78 1.53 -10.02
C TYR A 36 -7.02 0.36 -10.97
N GLU A 37 -5.93 -0.22 -11.45
CA GLU A 37 -5.92 -1.44 -12.25
C GLU A 37 -6.09 -2.68 -11.36
N ARG A 38 -6.33 -3.83 -12.00
CA ARG A 38 -6.47 -5.13 -11.33
C ARG A 38 -5.26 -5.40 -10.42
N PRO A 39 -5.50 -5.82 -9.16
CA PRO A 39 -4.42 -5.87 -8.18
C PRO A 39 -3.49 -7.07 -8.35
N LEU A 40 -2.28 -6.94 -7.81
CA LEU A 40 -1.41 -8.08 -7.50
C LEU A 40 -1.76 -8.62 -6.11
N VAL A 41 -1.66 -9.94 -5.93
CA VAL A 41 -1.89 -10.61 -4.65
C VAL A 41 -0.64 -11.38 -4.27
N GLY A 42 -0.20 -11.22 -3.03
CA GLY A 42 0.90 -11.96 -2.44
C GLY A 42 0.53 -12.41 -1.04
N ILE A 43 1.14 -13.51 -0.59
CA ILE A 43 0.82 -14.14 0.69
C ILE A 43 2.10 -14.33 1.49
N ALA A 44 2.14 -13.79 2.71
CA ALA A 44 3.18 -14.07 3.69
C ALA A 44 2.67 -15.05 4.76
N ALA A 45 3.60 -15.78 5.39
CA ALA A 45 3.29 -16.57 6.58
C ALA A 45 3.00 -15.63 7.76
N GLY A 46 2.02 -15.96 8.61
CA GLY A 46 1.70 -15.16 9.79
C GLY A 46 2.79 -15.21 10.88
N ASP A 47 3.70 -16.17 10.78
CA ASP A 47 4.88 -16.36 11.63
C ASP A 47 6.19 -16.01 10.92
N ASP A 48 6.14 -15.32 9.76
CA ASP A 48 7.34 -14.86 9.06
C ASP A 48 8.23 -14.04 10.02
N PRO A 49 9.54 -14.39 10.17
CA PRO A 49 10.44 -13.71 11.11
C PRO A 49 10.59 -12.22 10.82
N TYR A 50 10.25 -11.75 9.62
CA TYR A 50 10.23 -10.34 9.29
C TYR A 50 9.26 -9.54 10.18
N TYR A 51 8.15 -10.11 10.64
CA TYR A 51 7.25 -9.40 11.55
C TYR A 51 7.86 -9.18 12.94
N VAL A 52 8.70 -10.09 13.41
CA VAL A 52 9.49 -9.91 14.64
C VAL A 52 10.50 -8.78 14.43
N PHE A 53 11.23 -8.81 13.32
CA PHE A 53 12.16 -7.75 12.95
C PHE A 53 11.48 -6.37 12.92
N LEU A 54 10.29 -6.25 12.31
CA LEU A 54 9.54 -4.99 12.25
C LEU A 54 9.22 -4.48 13.65
N LYS A 55 8.74 -5.35 14.54
CA LYS A 55 8.37 -4.97 15.90
C LYS A 55 9.57 -4.47 16.70
N GLU A 56 10.70 -5.17 16.63
CA GLU A 56 11.95 -4.76 17.29
C GLU A 56 12.47 -3.40 16.78
N HIS A 57 12.29 -3.10 15.49
CA HIS A 57 12.85 -1.89 14.87
C HIS A 57 11.91 -0.68 14.92
N ILE A 58 10.60 -0.90 14.86
CA ILE A 58 9.56 0.14 14.86
C ILE A 58 9.12 0.47 16.29
N GLY A 59 8.95 -0.55 17.13
CA GLY A 59 8.56 -0.45 18.53
C GLY A 59 7.38 -1.35 18.90
N GLU A 60 7.19 -1.56 20.21
CA GLU A 60 6.17 -2.45 20.78
C GLU A 60 4.73 -2.17 20.32
N PHE A 61 4.43 -0.93 19.92
CA PHE A 61 3.11 -0.57 19.40
C PHE A 61 2.81 -1.15 18.01
N HIS A 62 3.83 -1.61 17.28
CA HIS A 62 3.66 -2.24 15.98
C HIS A 62 3.20 -3.68 16.16
N TRP A 63 2.08 -4.02 15.53
CA TRP A 63 1.47 -5.32 15.65
C TRP A 63 2.24 -6.40 14.89
N SER A 64 2.37 -7.56 15.51
CA SER A 64 2.53 -8.82 14.81
C SER A 64 1.20 -9.29 14.20
N PRO A 65 1.20 -10.21 13.21
CA PRO A 65 -0.03 -10.78 12.67
C PRO A 65 -0.91 -11.41 13.76
N GLU A 66 -0.30 -12.13 14.71
CA GLU A 66 -1.00 -12.79 15.80
C GLU A 66 -1.71 -11.78 16.73
N GLU A 67 -1.05 -10.68 17.10
CA GLU A 67 -1.65 -9.64 17.94
C GLU A 67 -2.82 -8.95 17.25
N ALA A 68 -2.68 -8.60 15.98
CA ALA A 68 -3.76 -8.01 15.21
C ALA A 68 -4.94 -8.98 15.05
N PHE A 69 -4.66 -10.26 14.85
CA PHE A 69 -5.71 -11.28 14.73
C PHE A 69 -6.50 -11.46 16.03
N ARG A 70 -5.82 -11.43 17.18
CA ARG A 70 -6.44 -11.53 18.52
C ARG A 70 -7.34 -10.35 18.88
N LEU A 71 -7.24 -9.20 18.19
CA LEU A 71 -8.18 -8.09 18.38
C LEU A 71 -9.62 -8.49 18.04
N LYS A 72 -9.82 -9.31 17.00
CA LYS A 72 -11.15 -9.82 16.60
C LYS A 72 -11.44 -11.21 17.17
N TYR A 73 -10.43 -12.06 17.29
CA TYR A 73 -10.58 -13.45 17.75
C TYR A 73 -9.76 -13.69 19.03
N PRO A 74 -10.27 -13.31 20.21
CA PRO A 74 -9.56 -13.53 21.46
C PRO A 74 -9.45 -15.03 21.75
N GLY A 75 -8.31 -15.45 22.30
CA GLY A 75 -8.04 -16.84 22.68
C GLY A 75 -6.85 -17.45 21.98
N ASP A 76 -6.88 -18.78 21.84
CA ASP A 76 -5.79 -19.54 21.23
C ASP A 76 -5.77 -19.31 19.71
N VAL A 77 -4.62 -18.85 19.22
CA VAL A 77 -4.37 -18.49 17.82
C VAL A 77 -3.02 -19.09 17.49
N ASP A 78 -3.01 -20.06 16.58
CA ASP A 78 -1.77 -20.62 16.08
C ASP A 78 -1.27 -19.79 14.90
N LYS A 79 -0.24 -18.97 15.15
CA LYS A 79 0.39 -18.12 14.14
C LYS A 79 0.84 -18.87 12.88
N HIS A 80 1.15 -20.17 12.97
CA HIS A 80 1.57 -20.98 11.82
C HIS A 80 0.41 -21.24 10.82
N ASN A 81 -0.84 -21.08 11.26
CA ASN A 81 -2.04 -21.19 10.43
C ASN A 81 -2.50 -19.84 9.87
N LEU A 82 -1.92 -18.74 10.34
CA LEU A 82 -2.22 -17.40 9.84
C LEU A 82 -1.47 -17.12 8.53
N ARG A 83 -2.13 -16.37 7.65
CA ARG A 83 -1.60 -15.89 6.38
C ARG A 83 -1.90 -14.42 6.25
N VAL A 84 -0.88 -13.64 5.88
CA VAL A 84 -1.05 -12.21 5.60
C VAL A 84 -1.16 -12.03 4.10
N ILE A 85 -2.36 -11.67 3.64
CA ILE A 85 -2.66 -11.41 2.24
C ILE A 85 -2.38 -9.95 1.97
N SER A 86 -1.41 -9.65 1.11
CA SER A 86 -1.11 -8.29 0.66
C SER A 86 -1.65 -8.09 -0.75
N ILE A 87 -2.36 -6.98 -0.97
CA ILE A 87 -3.04 -6.68 -2.22
C ILE A 87 -2.57 -5.31 -2.70
N VAL A 88 -1.91 -5.28 -3.86
CA VAL A 88 -1.31 -4.08 -4.45
C VAL A 88 -2.19 -3.61 -5.60
N PHE A 89 -2.72 -2.40 -5.50
CA PHE A 89 -3.54 -1.73 -6.51
C PHE A 89 -2.69 -0.74 -7.32
N PRO A 90 -2.34 -1.07 -8.57
CA PRO A 90 -1.59 -0.15 -9.42
C PRO A 90 -2.46 1.01 -9.87
N GLN A 91 -1.90 2.22 -9.89
CA GLN A 91 -2.53 3.36 -10.57
C GLN A 91 -2.70 3.04 -12.07
N THR A 92 -3.72 3.59 -12.73
CA THR A 92 -3.82 3.49 -14.19
C THR A 92 -2.67 4.20 -14.90
N LEU A 93 -2.39 3.79 -16.15
CA LEU A 93 -1.42 4.49 -17.00
C LEU A 93 -1.77 5.97 -17.18
N GLU A 94 -3.05 6.31 -17.31
CA GLU A 94 -3.53 7.69 -17.45
C GLU A 94 -3.15 8.54 -16.24
N THR A 95 -3.47 8.09 -15.02
CA THR A 95 -3.11 8.78 -13.78
C THR A 95 -1.60 8.95 -13.65
N LYS A 96 -0.83 7.92 -13.99
CA LYS A 96 0.64 7.99 -13.98
C LYS A 96 1.17 9.02 -14.99
N GLN A 97 0.57 9.09 -16.19
CA GLN A 97 0.95 10.05 -17.23
C GLN A 97 0.57 11.49 -16.85
N SER A 98 -0.60 11.72 -16.26
CA SER A 98 -0.94 13.06 -15.76
C SER A 98 0.04 13.48 -14.66
N GLN A 99 0.30 12.61 -13.69
CA GLN A 99 1.26 12.89 -12.61
C GLN A 99 2.69 13.12 -13.12
N SER A 100 3.10 12.45 -14.20
CA SER A 100 4.44 12.61 -14.78
C SER A 100 4.68 13.98 -15.42
N ARG A 101 3.60 14.65 -15.85
CA ARG A 101 3.65 15.99 -16.47
C ARG A 101 3.76 17.10 -15.42
N GLU A 102 3.41 16.81 -14.18
CA GLU A 102 3.48 17.77 -13.09
C GLU A 102 4.87 17.83 -12.45
N SER A 103 5.27 19.01 -11.98
CA SER A 103 6.56 19.23 -11.30
C SER A 103 6.45 19.98 -9.97
N LYS A 104 5.26 20.50 -9.64
CA LYS A 104 5.02 21.33 -8.46
C LYS A 104 3.92 20.73 -7.59
N CYS A 105 2.68 20.77 -8.06
CA CYS A 105 1.56 20.10 -7.42
C CYS A 105 1.29 18.72 -8.04
N PRO A 106 0.67 17.77 -7.33
CA PRO A 106 0.16 16.55 -7.94
C PRO A 106 -0.97 16.85 -8.93
N SER A 107 -1.16 15.95 -9.91
CA SER A 107 -2.26 16.07 -10.88
C SER A 107 -3.61 15.84 -10.20
N ARG A 108 -4.69 16.31 -10.83
CA ARG A 108 -6.06 16.11 -10.32
C ARG A 108 -6.39 14.63 -10.15
N GLU A 109 -6.00 13.78 -11.09
CA GLU A 109 -6.19 12.33 -10.98
C GLU A 109 -5.44 11.76 -9.78
N TRP A 110 -4.20 12.20 -9.55
CA TRP A 110 -3.42 11.72 -8.43
C TRP A 110 -4.04 12.11 -7.09
N ILE A 111 -4.53 13.34 -6.97
CA ILE A 111 -5.21 13.83 -5.76
C ILE A 111 -6.47 13.01 -5.50
N VAL A 112 -7.32 12.81 -6.53
CA VAL A 112 -8.58 12.06 -6.37
C VAL A 112 -8.33 10.59 -6.07
N THR A 113 -7.43 9.92 -6.79
CA THR A 113 -7.11 8.52 -6.48
C THR A 113 -6.60 8.34 -5.05
N ARG A 114 -5.85 9.31 -4.52
CA ARG A 114 -5.37 9.30 -3.13
C ARG A 114 -6.48 9.54 -2.12
N GLY A 115 -7.39 10.47 -2.39
CA GLY A 115 -8.48 10.81 -1.48
C GLY A 115 -9.65 9.84 -1.49
N GLU A 116 -9.92 9.20 -2.62
CA GLU A 116 -10.97 8.18 -2.75
C GLU A 116 -10.46 6.78 -2.32
N TRP A 117 -9.22 6.67 -1.84
CA TRP A 117 -8.66 5.40 -1.39
C TRP A 117 -9.43 4.82 -0.19
N GLU A 118 -9.72 5.64 0.82
CA GLU A 118 -10.39 5.20 2.04
C GLU A 118 -11.84 4.73 1.77
N PRO A 119 -12.68 5.47 1.02
CA PRO A 119 -13.98 4.97 0.57
C PRO A 119 -13.90 3.67 -0.24
N LEU A 120 -12.95 3.59 -1.18
CA LEU A 120 -12.73 2.40 -2.01
C LEU A 120 -12.32 1.19 -1.17
N MET A 121 -11.39 1.36 -0.22
CA MET A 121 -10.94 0.28 0.65
C MET A 121 -12.01 -0.15 1.65
N LYS A 122 -12.88 0.76 2.10
CA LYS A 122 -14.04 0.38 2.90
C LYS A 122 -14.98 -0.55 2.13
N GLU A 123 -15.27 -0.23 0.85
CA GLU A 123 -16.09 -1.08 -0.01
C GLU A 123 -15.41 -2.44 -0.28
N PHE A 124 -14.18 -2.42 -0.79
CA PHE A 124 -13.43 -3.62 -1.13
C PHE A 124 -13.24 -4.54 0.09
N SER A 125 -12.81 -3.98 1.22
CA SER A 125 -12.58 -4.74 2.43
C SER A 125 -13.88 -5.28 3.01
N GLY A 126 -14.97 -4.52 2.97
CA GLY A 126 -16.29 -5.00 3.41
C GLY A 126 -16.73 -6.22 2.63
N LYS A 127 -16.71 -6.14 1.28
CA LYS A 127 -17.07 -7.25 0.39
C LYS A 127 -16.17 -8.47 0.60
N LEU A 128 -14.87 -8.28 0.80
CA LEU A 128 -13.94 -9.39 1.01
C LEU A 128 -14.14 -10.07 2.37
N VAL A 129 -14.33 -9.29 3.45
CA VAL A 129 -14.63 -9.82 4.78
C VAL A 129 -15.94 -10.61 4.77
N GLU A 130 -17.00 -10.05 4.19
CA GLU A 130 -18.30 -10.73 4.04
C GLU A 130 -18.12 -12.06 3.30
N LYS A 131 -17.41 -12.06 2.17
CA LYS A 131 -17.20 -13.30 1.40
C LYS A 131 -16.40 -14.36 2.15
N LEU A 132 -15.39 -13.95 2.92
CA LEU A 132 -14.60 -14.87 3.74
C LEU A 132 -15.39 -15.40 4.94
N ASP A 133 -16.23 -14.56 5.55
CA ASP A 133 -17.13 -14.94 6.65
C ASP A 133 -18.18 -15.95 6.17
N GLU A 134 -18.77 -15.78 4.97
CA GLU A 134 -19.67 -16.76 4.33
C GLU A 134 -19.01 -18.14 4.14
N LEU A 135 -17.71 -18.14 3.85
CA LEU A 135 -16.91 -19.36 3.69
C LEU A 135 -16.44 -19.94 5.03
N GLY A 136 -16.76 -19.31 6.16
CA GLY A 136 -16.33 -19.71 7.49
C GLY A 136 -14.83 -19.53 7.73
N ILE A 137 -14.17 -18.62 7.01
CA ILE A 137 -12.73 -18.34 7.13
C ILE A 137 -12.55 -17.16 8.08
N ARG A 138 -11.90 -17.41 9.23
CA ARG A 138 -11.57 -16.33 10.17
C ARG A 138 -10.62 -15.34 9.51
N ASN A 139 -10.94 -14.06 9.59
CA ASN A 139 -10.23 -13.01 8.88
C ASN A 139 -10.24 -11.67 9.65
N VAL A 140 -9.20 -10.88 9.44
CA VAL A 140 -9.05 -9.51 9.96
C VAL A 140 -8.60 -8.60 8.81
N SER A 141 -9.38 -7.56 8.55
CA SER A 141 -9.01 -6.45 7.66
C SER A 141 -8.48 -5.29 8.50
N PHE A 142 -7.26 -4.82 8.23
CA PHE A 142 -6.70 -3.69 8.96
C PHE A 142 -7.45 -2.38 8.66
N ASP A 143 -7.93 -2.19 7.43
CA ASP A 143 -8.67 -0.98 7.03
C ASP A 143 -10.04 -0.87 7.71
N LEU A 144 -10.57 -1.98 8.25
CA LEU A 144 -11.83 -2.00 9.00
C LEU A 144 -11.63 -2.07 10.52
N LEU A 145 -10.39 -2.17 11.01
CA LEU A 145 -10.11 -2.19 12.45
C LEU A 145 -10.14 -0.78 13.03
N PRO A 146 -11.02 -0.46 14.01
CA PRO A 146 -11.04 0.85 14.67
C PRO A 146 -9.73 1.20 15.38
N GLU A 147 -8.96 0.20 15.81
CA GLU A 147 -7.69 0.37 16.51
C GLU A 147 -6.53 0.73 15.58
N PHE A 148 -6.69 0.59 14.25
CA PHE A 148 -5.66 0.86 13.26
C PHE A 148 -5.46 2.37 13.12
N LYS A 149 -4.30 2.84 13.56
CA LYS A 149 -3.98 4.28 13.59
C LYS A 149 -2.48 4.53 13.58
N THR A 150 -2.13 5.76 13.23
CA THR A 150 -0.77 6.28 13.40
C THR A 150 -0.43 6.53 14.87
N VAL A 151 0.85 6.40 15.20
CA VAL A 151 1.43 6.62 16.53
C VAL A 151 2.66 7.51 16.38
N LYS A 152 2.83 8.47 17.28
CA LYS A 152 4.08 9.26 17.38
C LYS A 152 5.14 8.40 18.07
N SER A 153 6.13 7.95 17.31
CA SER A 153 7.32 7.25 17.78
C SER A 153 8.44 8.26 18.04
N GLY A 154 9.09 8.15 19.20
CA GLY A 154 10.25 8.99 19.53
C GLY A 154 11.46 8.76 18.61
N LYS A 155 11.54 7.59 17.96
CA LYS A 155 12.65 7.21 17.06
C LYS A 155 12.35 7.47 15.59
N LEU A 156 11.11 7.24 15.17
CA LEU A 156 10.72 7.21 13.75
C LEU A 156 9.81 8.38 13.33
N GLY A 157 9.46 9.28 14.25
CA GLY A 157 8.45 10.31 13.99
C GLY A 157 7.06 9.67 13.92
N ILE A 158 6.31 9.93 12.86
CA ILE A 158 4.99 9.31 12.67
C ILE A 158 5.16 7.89 12.11
N ALA A 159 4.67 6.90 12.86
CA ALA A 159 4.61 5.50 12.45
C ALA A 159 3.17 4.99 12.50
N SER A 160 2.91 3.78 12.02
CA SER A 160 1.60 3.13 12.15
C SER A 160 1.74 1.83 12.92
N LYS A 161 0.65 1.39 13.56
CA LYS A 161 0.60 0.07 14.23
C LYS A 161 0.77 -1.09 13.25
N TRP A 162 0.54 -0.85 11.96
CA TRP A 162 0.75 -1.83 10.90
C TRP A 162 1.26 -1.16 9.62
N SER A 163 2.12 -1.86 8.88
CA SER A 163 2.60 -1.41 7.58
C SER A 163 2.19 -2.36 6.45
N HIS A 164 1.27 -1.90 5.61
CA HIS A 164 0.89 -2.60 4.38
C HIS A 164 2.08 -2.77 3.42
N ARG A 165 2.99 -1.79 3.35
CA ARG A 165 4.18 -1.87 2.47
C ARG A 165 5.15 -2.95 2.93
N HIS A 166 5.41 -3.03 4.23
CA HIS A 166 6.27 -4.08 4.79
C HIS A 166 5.61 -5.46 4.68
N SER A 167 4.28 -5.54 4.78
CA SER A 167 3.54 -6.78 4.53
C SER A 167 3.64 -7.23 3.07
N ALA A 168 3.56 -6.30 2.11
CA ALA A 168 3.76 -6.62 0.70
C ALA A 168 5.20 -7.06 0.41
N TYR A 169 6.20 -6.49 1.08
CA TYR A 169 7.57 -7.02 1.07
C TYR A 169 7.67 -8.42 1.68
N ALA A 170 6.97 -8.68 2.79
CA ALA A 170 6.98 -10.02 3.39
C ALA A 170 6.38 -11.05 2.41
N ALA A 171 5.33 -10.65 1.71
CA ALA A 171 4.55 -11.42 0.75
C ALA A 171 5.16 -11.53 -0.66
N GLY A 172 6.44 -11.18 -0.83
CA GLY A 172 7.14 -11.36 -2.11
C GLY A 172 6.75 -10.37 -3.22
N LEU A 173 5.99 -9.32 -2.92
CA LEU A 173 5.44 -8.40 -3.94
C LEU A 173 6.42 -7.29 -4.36
N GLY A 174 7.55 -7.14 -3.67
CA GLY A 174 8.64 -6.30 -4.16
C GLY A 174 9.55 -5.71 -3.08
N THR A 175 10.38 -4.75 -3.49
CA THR A 175 11.46 -4.18 -2.66
C THR A 175 11.37 -2.67 -2.57
N PHE A 176 12.04 -2.06 -1.59
CA PHE A 176 11.99 -0.62 -1.35
C PHE A 176 12.97 0.16 -2.24
N GLY A 177 12.51 1.29 -2.75
CA GLY A 177 13.34 2.26 -3.46
C GLY A 177 13.93 3.34 -2.57
N LEU A 178 14.83 4.16 -3.13
CA LEU A 178 15.42 5.32 -2.46
C LEU A 178 14.38 6.30 -1.88
N SER A 179 13.23 6.43 -2.56
CA SER A 179 12.10 7.25 -2.09
C SER A 179 11.17 6.56 -1.09
N GLU A 180 11.61 5.43 -0.49
CA GLU A 180 10.84 4.58 0.44
C GLU A 180 9.51 4.02 -0.11
N GLY A 181 9.29 4.11 -1.42
CA GLY A 181 8.18 3.45 -2.11
C GLY A 181 8.52 1.99 -2.40
N LEU A 182 7.54 1.10 -2.33
CA LEU A 182 7.69 -0.29 -2.73
C LEU A 182 7.65 -0.39 -4.27
N ILE A 183 8.72 -0.85 -4.87
CA ILE A 183 8.81 -1.20 -6.30
C ILE A 183 8.23 -2.60 -6.43
N THR A 184 7.12 -2.73 -7.14
CA THR A 184 6.49 -4.03 -7.45
C THR A 184 6.74 -4.42 -8.90
N GLU A 185 6.31 -5.62 -9.31
CA GLU A 185 6.31 -6.02 -10.72
C GLU A 185 5.47 -5.08 -11.60
N ARG A 186 4.47 -4.39 -11.03
CA ARG A 186 3.66 -3.34 -11.70
C ARG A 186 4.19 -1.92 -11.45
N GLY A 187 5.43 -1.80 -10.98
CA GLY A 187 6.07 -0.53 -10.64
C GLY A 187 5.72 -0.04 -9.25
N LYS A 188 6.07 1.22 -8.95
CA LYS A 188 5.93 1.78 -7.58
C LYS A 188 4.76 2.73 -7.38
N ALA A 189 4.10 3.16 -8.46
CA ALA A 189 2.89 4.00 -8.38
C ALA A 189 1.68 3.12 -8.06
N VAL A 190 1.59 2.71 -6.80
CA VAL A 190 0.63 1.73 -6.28
C VAL A 190 0.07 2.18 -4.92
N ARG A 191 -1.09 1.66 -4.56
CA ARG A 191 -1.60 1.62 -3.18
C ARG A 191 -1.69 0.18 -2.71
N ILE A 192 -1.68 -0.03 -1.40
CA ILE A 192 -1.55 -1.37 -0.83
C ILE A 192 -2.48 -1.48 0.38
N THR A 193 -3.24 -2.56 0.44
CA THR A 193 -3.95 -3.03 1.63
C THR A 193 -3.47 -4.44 1.99
N SER A 194 -3.82 -4.91 3.19
CA SER A 194 -3.55 -6.27 3.62
C SER A 194 -4.62 -6.80 4.56
N PHE A 195 -4.72 -8.12 4.64
CA PHE A 195 -5.63 -8.86 5.50
C PHE A 195 -4.86 -9.98 6.19
N ILE A 196 -5.30 -10.39 7.37
CA ILE A 196 -4.88 -11.65 7.97
C ILE A 196 -6.04 -12.63 7.82
N ILE A 197 -5.76 -13.83 7.33
CA ILE A 197 -6.74 -14.92 7.30
C ILE A 197 -6.14 -16.17 7.93
N GLU A 198 -6.99 -17.01 8.51
CA GLU A 198 -6.58 -18.32 9.01
C GLU A 198 -7.01 -19.38 7.99
N ALA A 199 -6.06 -19.78 7.14
CA ALA A 199 -6.28 -20.74 6.08
C ALA A 199 -4.95 -21.37 5.63
N PRO A 200 -4.94 -22.61 5.14
CA PRO A 200 -3.74 -23.33 4.73
C PRO A 200 -3.22 -22.89 3.34
N LEU A 201 -3.18 -21.58 3.08
CA LEU A 201 -2.70 -21.04 1.81
C LEU A 201 -1.19 -21.19 1.66
N GLN A 202 -0.74 -21.33 0.41
CA GLN A 202 0.68 -21.37 0.10
C GLN A 202 1.26 -19.95 0.14
N VAL A 203 2.41 -19.81 0.78
CA VAL A 203 3.16 -18.54 0.87
C VAL A 203 3.80 -18.23 -0.49
N THR A 204 3.77 -16.96 -0.87
CA THR A 204 4.42 -16.48 -2.09
C THR A 204 5.94 -16.48 -1.90
N GLU A 205 6.67 -17.01 -2.88
CA GLU A 205 8.14 -16.99 -2.85
C GLU A 205 8.69 -15.57 -2.90
N ARG A 206 9.60 -15.26 -1.97
CA ARG A 206 10.36 -14.00 -1.97
C ARG A 206 11.57 -14.14 -2.89
N THR A 207 11.46 -13.59 -4.11
CA THR A 207 12.48 -13.76 -5.17
C THR A 207 13.68 -12.80 -5.07
N TYR A 208 13.69 -11.90 -4.09
CA TYR A 208 14.77 -10.95 -3.82
C TYR A 208 15.52 -11.33 -2.53
N GLN A 209 16.83 -11.06 -2.53
CA GLN A 209 17.75 -11.32 -1.42
C GLN A 209 17.85 -10.13 -0.47
N THR A 210 17.68 -8.91 -0.98
CA THR A 210 17.78 -7.68 -0.18
C THR A 210 16.53 -6.82 -0.30
N HIS A 211 16.25 -6.05 0.76
CA HIS A 211 15.06 -5.19 0.82
C HIS A 211 15.09 -3.99 -0.14
N THR A 212 16.18 -3.77 -0.87
CA THR A 212 16.35 -2.67 -1.83
C THR A 212 16.75 -3.13 -3.24
N GLU A 213 16.73 -4.44 -3.50
CA GLU A 213 17.35 -5.07 -4.67
C GLU A 213 16.90 -4.49 -6.02
N TRP A 214 15.63 -4.09 -6.14
CA TRP A 214 15.08 -3.60 -7.41
C TRP A 214 15.30 -2.10 -7.62
N CYS A 215 15.92 -1.42 -6.67
CA CYS A 215 16.28 -0.03 -6.82
C CYS A 215 17.66 0.11 -7.48
N LEU A 216 17.69 0.55 -8.73
CA LEU A 216 18.95 0.76 -9.47
C LEU A 216 19.93 1.71 -8.75
N TYR A 217 19.44 2.65 -7.93
CA TYR A 217 20.31 3.47 -7.06
C TYR A 217 21.13 2.60 -6.10
N TYR A 218 20.47 1.69 -5.37
CA TYR A 218 21.11 0.82 -4.39
C TYR A 218 21.88 -0.34 -5.06
N LYS A 219 21.47 -0.73 -6.27
CA LYS A 219 22.14 -1.77 -7.05
C LYS A 219 23.49 -1.34 -7.61
N ASP A 220 23.55 -0.18 -8.28
CA ASP A 220 24.75 0.28 -8.99
C ASP A 220 24.90 1.82 -9.10
N GLY A 221 24.03 2.59 -8.46
CA GLY A 221 24.05 4.05 -8.50
C GLY A 221 23.55 4.67 -9.81
N SER A 222 23.08 3.88 -10.78
CA SER A 222 22.68 4.38 -12.12
C SER A 222 21.40 5.21 -12.14
N CYS A 223 20.58 5.15 -11.09
CA CYS A 223 19.31 5.87 -11.01
C CYS A 223 19.25 6.85 -9.84
N GLY A 224 18.78 8.06 -10.12
CA GLY A 224 18.49 9.08 -9.12
C GLY A 224 17.27 9.93 -9.46
N VAL A 225 16.43 9.45 -10.39
CA VAL A 225 15.37 10.27 -11.01
C VAL A 225 14.33 10.73 -9.97
N CYS A 226 14.04 9.91 -8.95
CA CYS A 226 13.14 10.31 -7.87
C CYS A 226 13.65 11.52 -7.05
N MET A 227 14.97 11.70 -6.92
CA MET A 227 15.56 12.89 -6.30
C MET A 227 15.27 14.14 -7.16
N LYS A 228 15.47 14.02 -8.48
CA LYS A 228 15.22 15.10 -9.45
C LYS A 228 13.73 15.47 -9.54
N ARG A 229 12.84 14.51 -9.29
CA ARG A 229 11.38 14.71 -9.27
C ARG A 229 10.87 15.38 -7.99
N CYS A 230 11.65 15.38 -6.90
CA CYS A 230 11.22 15.94 -5.63
C CYS A 230 11.37 17.48 -5.64
N PRO A 231 10.27 18.24 -5.53
CA PRO A 231 10.31 19.71 -5.66
C PRO A 231 11.06 20.41 -4.52
N VAL A 232 11.19 19.75 -3.37
CA VAL A 232 11.87 20.28 -2.17
C VAL A 232 13.14 19.51 -1.83
N HIS A 233 13.60 18.64 -2.73
CA HIS A 233 14.79 17.80 -2.51
C HIS A 233 14.78 16.97 -1.22
N ALA A 234 13.59 16.61 -0.72
CA ALA A 234 13.41 15.71 0.41
C ALA A 234 13.99 14.31 0.14
N ILE A 235 14.21 13.92 -1.12
CA ILE A 235 14.89 12.68 -1.46
C ILE A 235 16.29 13.03 -1.95
N SER A 236 17.30 12.46 -1.31
CA SER A 236 18.73 12.64 -1.62
C SER A 236 19.48 11.31 -1.60
N ASN A 237 20.79 11.36 -1.88
CA ASN A 237 21.68 10.19 -1.75
C ASN A 237 21.80 9.67 -0.30
N LYS A 238 21.38 10.47 0.69
CA LYS A 238 21.32 10.12 2.11
C LYS A 238 19.98 9.51 2.53
N GLY A 239 19.00 9.41 1.62
CA GLY A 239 17.66 8.89 1.91
C GLY A 239 16.57 9.95 1.80
N HIS A 240 15.49 9.73 2.55
CA HIS A 240 14.25 10.51 2.48
C HIS A 240 14.02 11.32 3.76
N ASP A 241 14.03 12.63 3.65
CA ASP A 241 13.64 13.59 4.68
C ASP A 241 12.11 13.68 4.75
N LYS A 242 11.52 12.94 5.68
CA LYS A 242 10.07 12.88 5.88
C LYS A 242 9.48 14.21 6.35
N ILE A 243 10.24 15.00 7.10
CA ILE A 243 9.76 16.28 7.64
C ILE A 243 9.64 17.29 6.51
N ALA A 244 10.67 17.40 5.66
CA ALA A 244 10.63 18.27 4.48
C ALA A 244 9.55 17.82 3.48
N CYS A 245 9.36 16.51 3.32
CA CYS A 245 8.31 15.95 2.47
C CYS A 245 6.91 16.29 2.99
N GLU A 246 6.63 16.05 4.28
CA GLU A 246 5.35 16.35 4.92
C GLU A 246 5.03 17.85 4.87
N ALA A 247 5.98 18.72 5.20
CA ALA A 247 5.81 20.16 5.12
C ALA A 247 5.43 20.63 3.71
N TYR A 248 5.97 19.98 2.67
CA TYR A 248 5.59 20.29 1.29
C TYR A 248 4.18 19.80 0.92
N GLU A 249 3.75 18.66 1.47
CA GLU A 249 2.39 18.16 1.27
C GLU A 249 1.36 19.11 1.88
N GLU A 250 1.65 19.66 3.06
CA GLU A 250 0.83 20.70 3.71
C GLU A 250 0.81 21.99 2.89
N GLU A 251 1.98 22.49 2.46
CA GLU A 251 2.08 23.70 1.63
C GLU A 251 1.27 23.55 0.33
N PHE A 252 1.39 22.39 -0.33
CA PHE A 252 0.62 22.10 -1.53
C PHE A 252 -0.89 22.16 -1.25
N ALA A 253 -1.35 21.53 -0.17
CA ALA A 253 -2.77 21.48 0.16
C ALA A 253 -3.36 22.86 0.49
N GLU A 254 -2.54 23.76 1.03
CA GLU A 254 -2.97 25.10 1.40
C GLU A 254 -2.95 26.07 0.21
N LYS A 255 -1.94 25.97 -0.67
CA LYS A 255 -1.71 26.98 -1.73
C LYS A 255 -2.14 26.55 -3.12
N TYR A 256 -2.17 25.25 -3.41
CA TYR A 256 -2.29 24.72 -4.77
C TYR A 256 -3.41 23.69 -4.89
N TRP A 257 -4.32 23.63 -3.92
CA TRP A 257 -5.49 22.76 -4.02
C TRP A 257 -6.30 23.09 -5.28
N PRO A 258 -6.63 22.10 -6.12
CA PRO A 258 -7.29 22.35 -7.39
C PRO A 258 -8.70 22.90 -7.19
N GLU A 259 -9.03 23.99 -7.91
CA GLU A 259 -10.36 24.60 -7.87
C GLU A 259 -11.46 23.60 -8.26
N GLY A 260 -12.61 23.70 -7.59
CA GLY A 260 -13.77 22.85 -7.84
C GLY A 260 -13.62 21.39 -7.39
N LEU A 261 -12.53 21.04 -6.69
CA LEU A 261 -12.41 19.76 -5.98
C LEU A 261 -12.62 20.02 -4.49
N ASP A 262 -13.65 19.41 -3.90
CA ASP A 262 -13.79 19.44 -2.44
C ASP A 262 -12.69 18.59 -1.80
N ARG A 263 -12.08 19.12 -0.73
CA ARG A 263 -11.00 18.43 -0.01
C ARG A 263 -11.54 17.34 0.91
N GLY A 264 -12.70 17.57 1.53
CA GLY A 264 -13.25 16.65 2.53
C GLY A 264 -12.19 16.12 3.50
N ASP A 265 -12.21 14.79 3.72
CA ASP A 265 -11.27 14.06 4.59
C ASP A 265 -10.09 13.43 3.81
N TYR A 266 -9.76 13.93 2.63
CA TYR A 266 -8.72 13.34 1.78
C TYR A 266 -7.36 13.24 2.50
N ILE A 267 -6.79 12.03 2.52
CA ILE A 267 -5.40 11.84 2.96
C ILE A 267 -4.45 12.28 1.85
N LEU A 268 -3.80 13.41 2.08
CA LEU A 268 -2.88 14.02 1.14
C LEU A 268 -1.70 13.12 0.79
N GLY A 269 -1.16 13.32 -0.41
CA GLY A 269 0.19 12.90 -0.68
C GLY A 269 0.69 13.33 -2.05
N CYS A 270 1.90 13.87 -2.07
CA CYS A 270 2.48 14.50 -3.26
C CYS A 270 2.69 13.46 -4.38
N GLY A 271 3.44 12.40 -4.11
CA GLY A 271 3.65 11.29 -5.03
C GLY A 271 4.36 11.62 -6.36
N LEU A 272 4.85 12.85 -6.57
CA LEU A 272 5.59 13.22 -7.79
C LEU A 272 6.82 12.33 -8.02
N CYS A 273 7.44 11.88 -6.94
CA CYS A 273 8.56 10.95 -6.96
C CYS A 273 8.17 9.54 -7.44
N GLN A 274 6.88 9.24 -7.66
CA GLN A 274 6.34 7.95 -8.11
C GLN A 274 6.06 7.85 -9.60
N ALA A 275 5.96 8.98 -10.30
CA ALA A 275 5.71 9.05 -11.74
C ALA A 275 6.84 9.81 -12.46
N GLY A 276 6.97 9.60 -13.77
CA GLY A 276 8.05 10.12 -14.60
C GLY A 276 9.41 9.51 -14.25
N ILE A 277 9.44 8.25 -13.80
CA ILE A 277 10.66 7.57 -13.36
C ILE A 277 10.79 6.15 -13.95
N PRO A 278 12.00 5.55 -13.95
CA PRO A 278 12.20 4.20 -14.51
C PRO A 278 11.35 3.10 -13.87
N CYS A 279 11.16 3.11 -12.54
CA CYS A 279 10.38 2.11 -11.81
C CYS A 279 8.89 2.49 -11.64
N GLN A 280 8.34 3.35 -12.51
CA GLN A 280 6.93 3.76 -12.45
C GLN A 280 5.97 2.61 -12.80
N ASN A 281 6.24 1.89 -13.89
CA ASN A 281 5.29 0.94 -14.49
C ASN A 281 5.66 -0.53 -14.29
N LYS A 282 6.92 -0.80 -13.93
CA LYS A 282 7.48 -2.14 -13.77
C LYS A 282 8.69 -2.13 -12.85
N ARG A 283 9.12 -3.32 -12.42
CA ARG A 283 10.46 -3.55 -11.88
C ARG A 283 11.51 -3.16 -12.95
N PRO A 284 12.48 -2.27 -12.65
CA PRO A 284 13.48 -1.80 -13.60
C PRO A 284 14.61 -2.81 -13.85
#